data_AF-A0A645H7K8-F1
#
_entry.id   AF-A0A645H7K8-F1
#
_cell.length_a   1.000
_cell.length_b   1.000
_cell.length_c   1.000
_cell.angle_alpha   90.00
_cell.angle_beta   90.00
_cell.angle_gamma   90.00
#
_symmetry.space_group_name_H-M   'P 1'
#
loop_
_entity.id
_entity.type
_entity.pdbx_description
1 polymer ?
#
loop_
_entity_poly.entity_id
_entity_poly.type
_entity_poly.pdbx_seq_one_letter_code
_entity_poly.pdbx_strand_id
1 'polypeptide(L)'
;MDEHDRFMSYVLGLSHIVNIAFFTVLERSGISFRELCSVGSTTFDKMVDTNMSVALEDPYLYYEIQHLNTNRDRMLDELSGAIHDVAEAAVSRDAASFKELMIQGREYFEE
;
A
#
# COMPACT_ATOMS: atom_id res chain seq x y z
N MET A 1 2.42 19.21 16.92
CA MET A 1 2.59 19.31 15.46
C MET A 1 3.29 18.05 14.96
N ASP A 2 4.50 17.78 15.43
CA ASP A 2 5.27 16.57 15.05
C ASP A 2 4.55 15.23 15.24
N GLU A 3 3.86 15.01 16.37
CA GLU A 3 3.14 13.77 16.62
C GLU A 3 1.90 13.61 15.72
N HIS A 4 1.18 14.71 15.48
CA HIS A 4 0.05 14.72 14.56
C HIS A 4 0.52 14.40 13.13
N ASP A 5 1.60 15.03 12.68
CA ASP A 5 2.13 14.83 11.33
C ASP A 5 2.67 13.41 11.16
N ARG A 6 3.28 12.85 12.20
CA ARG A 6 3.67 11.43 12.25
C ARG A 6 2.46 10.51 12.12
N PHE A 7 1.34 10.77 12.81
CA PHE A 7 0.15 9.93 12.62
C PHE A 7 -0.44 10.09 11.21
N MET A 8 -0.51 11.32 10.70
CA MET A 8 -1.03 11.58 9.36
C MET A 8 -0.14 10.98 8.26
N SER A 9 1.16 10.80 8.47
CA SER A 9 2.01 10.12 7.49
C SER A 9 1.61 8.66 7.33
N TYR A 10 1.12 7.98 8.36
CA TYR A 10 0.62 6.60 8.24
C TYR A 10 -0.87 6.54 7.85
N VAL A 11 -1.72 7.40 8.42
CA VAL A 11 -3.17 7.30 8.20
C VAL A 11 -3.58 7.81 6.81
N LEU A 12 -2.99 8.92 6.36
CA LEU A 12 -3.28 9.52 5.06
C LEU A 12 -2.14 9.26 4.07
N GLY A 13 -0.89 9.54 4.47
CA GLY A 13 0.26 9.43 3.58
C GLY A 13 0.43 8.02 3.00
N LEU A 14 0.62 7.04 3.89
CA LEU A 14 0.83 5.65 3.53
C LEU A 14 -0.38 5.05 2.81
N SER A 15 -1.60 5.28 3.31
CA SER A 15 -2.81 4.73 2.71
C SER A 15 -2.99 5.18 1.26
N HIS A 16 -2.74 6.45 0.98
CA HIS A 16 -2.82 7.00 -0.37
C HIS A 16 -1.73 6.43 -1.29
N ILE A 17 -0.49 6.38 -0.82
CA ILE A 17 0.62 5.87 -1.64
C ILE A 17 0.46 4.40 -1.98
N VAL A 18 -0.02 3.57 -1.05
CA VAL A 18 -0.25 2.15 -1.32
C VAL A 18 -1.30 1.96 -2.40
N ASN A 19 -2.39 2.72 -2.37
CA ASN A 19 -3.39 2.69 -3.44
C ASN A 19 -2.79 3.15 -4.78
N ILE A 20 -2.09 4.29 -4.79
CA ILE A 20 -1.46 4.81 -6.01
C ILE A 20 -0.46 3.82 -6.61
N ALA A 21 0.39 3.22 -5.78
CA ALA A 21 1.34 2.20 -6.21
C ALA A 21 0.62 0.97 -6.77
N PHE A 22 -0.45 0.51 -6.11
CA PHE A 22 -1.22 -0.65 -6.53
C PHE A 22 -1.82 -0.47 -7.92
N PHE A 23 -2.63 0.58 -8.15
CA PHE A 23 -3.22 0.78 -9.47
C PHE A 23 -2.18 1.13 -10.54
N THR A 24 -1.03 1.71 -10.17
CA THR A 24 0.09 1.95 -11.09
C THR A 24 0.72 0.64 -11.57
N VAL A 25 0.86 -0.36 -10.71
CA VAL A 25 1.32 -1.70 -11.11
C VAL A 25 0.32 -2.37 -12.04
N LEU A 26 -0.99 -2.25 -11.75
CA LEU A 26 -2.03 -2.80 -12.61
C LEU A 26 -2.02 -2.17 -14.00
N GLU A 27 -1.93 -0.85 -14.08
CA GLU A 27 -1.85 -0.11 -15.35
C GLU A 27 -0.61 -0.55 -16.16
N ARG A 28 0.55 -0.62 -15.51
CA ARG A 28 1.81 -1.03 -16.15
C ARG A 28 1.86 -2.50 -16.56
N SER A 29 0.96 -3.34 -16.04
CA SER A 29 0.88 -4.75 -16.43
C SER A 29 0.45 -4.95 -17.88
N GLY A 30 -0.23 -3.95 -18.48
CA GLY A 30 -0.81 -4.03 -19.81
C GLY A 30 -2.07 -4.91 -19.91
N ILE A 31 -2.52 -5.52 -18.81
CA ILE A 31 -3.77 -6.29 -18.74
C ILE A 31 -4.93 -5.30 -18.56
N SER A 32 -6.02 -5.47 -19.30
CA SER A 32 -7.16 -4.56 -19.14
C SER A 32 -7.81 -4.71 -17.76
N PHE A 33 -8.31 -3.62 -17.20
CA PHE A 33 -9.03 -3.65 -15.92
C PHE A 33 -10.23 -4.63 -15.95
N ARG A 34 -10.92 -4.73 -17.09
CA ARG A 34 -12.01 -5.70 -17.29
C ARG A 34 -11.53 -7.14 -17.14
N GLU A 35 -10.38 -7.48 -17.73
CA GLU A 35 -9.80 -8.82 -17.61
C GLU A 35 -9.42 -9.13 -16.16
N LEU A 36 -8.77 -8.18 -15.46
CA LEU A 36 -8.43 -8.33 -14.04
C LEU A 36 -9.67 -8.58 -13.18
N CYS A 37 -10.75 -7.81 -13.37
CA CYS A 37 -12.02 -8.00 -12.66
C CYS A 37 -12.69 -9.34 -12.98
N SER A 38 -12.51 -9.89 -14.20
CA SER A 38 -13.14 -11.17 -14.59
C SER A 38 -12.58 -12.39 -13.85
N VAL A 39 -11.36 -12.27 -13.29
CA VAL A 39 -10.68 -13.32 -12.50
C VAL A 39 -10.42 -12.88 -11.05
N GLY A 40 -10.97 -11.74 -10.65
CA GLY A 40 -10.78 -11.14 -9.33
C GLY A 40 -11.29 -12.02 -8.20
N SER A 41 -10.61 -11.98 -7.06
CA SER A 41 -11.07 -12.58 -5.81
C SER A 41 -11.82 -11.54 -4.97
N THR A 42 -12.53 -11.99 -3.93
CA THR A 42 -13.19 -11.08 -2.98
C THR A 42 -12.23 -10.10 -2.29
N THR A 43 -10.97 -10.49 -2.09
CA THR A 43 -9.92 -9.59 -1.59
C THR A 43 -9.52 -8.56 -2.64
N PHE A 44 -9.38 -8.99 -3.90
CA PHE A 44 -9.06 -8.10 -5.01
C PHE A 44 -10.15 -7.04 -5.21
N ASP A 45 -11.42 -7.44 -5.18
CA ASP A 45 -12.55 -6.52 -5.35
C ASP A 45 -12.55 -5.42 -4.26
N LYS A 46 -12.35 -5.79 -2.99
CA LYS A 46 -12.23 -4.82 -1.88
C LYS A 46 -11.07 -3.84 -2.06
N MET A 47 -9.94 -4.33 -2.56
CA MET A 47 -8.79 -3.48 -2.88
C MET A 47 -9.16 -2.50 -4.00
N VAL A 48 -9.75 -2.99 -5.09
CA VAL A 48 -10.16 -2.19 -6.25
C VAL A 48 -11.16 -1.10 -5.88
N ASP A 49 -12.16 -1.40 -5.04
CA ASP A 49 -13.15 -0.40 -4.61
C ASP A 49 -12.49 0.81 -3.92
N THR A 50 -11.50 0.53 -3.05
CA THR A 50 -10.73 1.58 -2.36
C THR A 50 -9.85 2.36 -3.35
N ASN A 51 -9.18 1.64 -4.25
CA ASN A 51 -8.30 2.25 -5.26
C ASN A 51 -9.07 3.15 -6.23
N MET A 52 -10.27 2.74 -6.65
CA MET A 52 -11.14 3.55 -7.49
C MET A 52 -11.56 4.84 -6.80
N SER A 53 -11.84 4.79 -5.51
CA SER A 53 -12.18 5.99 -4.72
C SER A 53 -11.02 6.98 -4.73
N VAL A 54 -9.81 6.51 -4.43
CA VAL A 54 -8.58 7.33 -4.49
C VAL A 54 -8.32 7.90 -5.89
N ALA A 55 -8.49 7.10 -6.94
CA ALA A 55 -8.23 7.53 -8.31
C ALA A 55 -9.19 8.62 -8.83
N LEU A 56 -10.35 8.80 -8.19
CA LEU A 56 -11.36 9.80 -8.55
C LEU A 56 -11.23 11.11 -7.75
N GLU A 57 -10.32 11.17 -6.78
CA GLU A 57 -10.08 12.38 -5.98
C GLU A 57 -9.12 13.37 -6.66
N ASP A 58 -8.95 14.55 -6.07
CA ASP A 58 -8.09 15.61 -6.62
C ASP A 58 -6.60 15.23 -6.49
N PRO A 59 -5.86 15.03 -7.60
CA PRO A 59 -4.44 14.68 -7.54
C PRO A 59 -3.58 15.75 -6.86
N TYR A 60 -3.97 17.03 -6.90
CA TYR A 60 -3.23 18.10 -6.23
C TYR A 60 -3.33 17.98 -4.72
N LEU A 61 -4.51 17.65 -4.19
CA LEU A 61 -4.71 17.41 -2.76
C LEU A 61 -3.80 16.28 -2.26
N TYR A 62 -3.70 15.19 -3.03
CA TYR A 62 -2.86 14.05 -2.67
C TYR A 62 -1.37 14.40 -2.70
N TYR A 63 -0.95 15.15 -3.72
CA TYR A 63 0.40 15.68 -3.78
C TYR A 63 0.73 16.54 -2.56
N GLU A 64 -0.17 17.45 -2.17
CA GLU A 64 0.03 18.31 -1.00
C GLU A 64 0.13 17.50 0.30
N ILE A 65 -0.76 16.53 0.51
CA ILE A 65 -0.73 15.64 1.68
C ILE A 65 0.62 14.93 1.79
N GLN A 66 1.16 14.41 0.69
CA GLN A 66 2.47 13.76 0.71
C GLN A 66 3.59 14.76 0.93
N HIS A 67 3.63 15.82 0.11
CA HIS A 67 4.76 16.72 0.03
C HIS A 67 4.93 17.56 1.31
N LEU A 68 3.82 18.00 1.92
CA LEU A 68 3.83 18.87 3.09
C LEU A 68 4.05 18.12 4.41
N ASN A 69 3.89 16.80 4.44
CA ASN A 69 4.12 16.04 5.66
C ASN A 69 5.62 15.90 5.94
N THR A 70 6.07 16.44 7.07
CA THR A 70 7.47 16.45 7.51
C THR A 70 8.01 15.06 7.85
N ASN A 71 7.14 14.10 8.16
CA ASN A 71 7.49 12.72 8.47
C ASN A 71 7.39 11.79 7.24
N ARG A 72 7.07 12.32 6.04
CA ARG A 72 6.86 11.50 4.84
C ARG A 72 8.08 10.63 4.51
N ASP A 73 9.29 11.19 4.61
CA ASP A 73 10.49 10.51 4.12
C ASP A 73 10.76 9.23 4.94
N ARG A 74 10.59 9.31 6.27
CA ARG A 74 10.67 8.14 7.14
C ARG A 74 9.62 7.08 6.80
N MET A 75 8.37 7.48 6.63
CA MET A 75 7.28 6.55 6.31
C MET A 75 7.52 5.88 4.94
N LEU A 76 8.04 6.63 3.96
CA LEU A 76 8.39 6.11 2.63
C LEU A 76 9.51 5.08 2.69
N ASP A 77 10.56 5.34 3.49
CA ASP A 77 11.65 4.39 3.71
C ASP A 77 11.13 3.09 4.35
N GLU A 78 10.25 3.20 5.36
CA GLU A 78 9.61 2.06 6.02
C GLU A 78 8.72 1.26 5.05
N LEU A 79 7.93 1.93 4.20
CA LEU A 79 7.14 1.28 3.15
C LEU A 79 8.03 0.55 2.14
N SER A 80 9.11 1.19 1.68
CA SER A 80 10.03 0.60 0.72
C SER A 80 10.69 -0.65 1.30
N GLY A 81 11.09 -0.62 2.58
CA GLY A 81 11.62 -1.78 3.29
C GLY A 81 10.59 -2.91 3.38
N ALA A 82 9.37 -2.61 3.80
CA ALA A 82 8.31 -3.61 3.92
C ALA A 82 7.98 -4.30 2.56
N ILE A 83 7.93 -3.54 1.46
CA ILE A 83 7.72 -4.11 0.12
C ILE A 83 8.90 -5.01 -0.27
N HIS A 84 10.13 -4.58 0.00
CA HIS A 84 11.33 -5.35 -0.30
C HIS A 84 11.34 -6.69 0.46
N ASP A 85 11.11 -6.65 1.77
CA ASP A 85 11.12 -7.82 2.64
C ASP A 85 10.06 -8.84 2.23
N VAL A 86 8.83 -8.38 1.93
CA VAL A 86 7.75 -9.25 1.43
C VAL A 86 8.11 -9.85 0.07
N ALA A 87 8.71 -9.07 -0.83
CA ALA A 87 9.10 -9.55 -2.15
C ALA A 87 10.22 -10.61 -2.07
N GLU A 88 11.25 -10.38 -1.26
CA GLU A 88 12.31 -11.37 -1.01
C GLU A 88 11.74 -12.66 -0.40
N ALA A 89 10.90 -12.53 0.63
CA ALA A 89 10.28 -13.67 1.29
C ALA A 89 9.39 -14.48 0.33
N ALA A 90 8.68 -13.82 -0.59
CA ALA A 90 7.78 -14.47 -1.55
C ALA A 90 8.52 -15.29 -2.63
N VAL A 91 9.77 -14.94 -2.97
CA VAL A 91 10.58 -15.66 -3.96
C VAL A 91 11.56 -16.66 -3.32
N SER A 92 11.66 -16.67 -2.00
CA SER A 92 12.47 -17.62 -1.24
C SER A 92 12.02 -19.07 -1.45
N ARG A 93 12.95 -20.01 -1.31
CA ARG A 93 12.65 -21.47 -1.32
C ARG A 93 12.08 -21.96 0.01
N ASP A 94 12.22 -21.17 1.07
CA ASP A 94 11.69 -21.46 2.40
C ASP A 94 10.58 -20.44 2.74
N ALA A 95 9.45 -20.98 3.20
CA ALA A 95 8.27 -20.19 3.57
C ALA A 95 8.38 -19.56 4.96
N ALA A 96 9.43 -19.86 5.74
CA ALA A 96 9.58 -19.39 7.11
C ALA A 96 9.44 -17.87 7.25
N SER A 97 10.21 -17.09 6.48
CA SER A 97 10.20 -15.62 6.53
C SER A 97 8.84 -15.03 6.13
N PHE A 98 8.21 -15.58 5.08
CA PHE A 98 6.89 -15.12 4.66
C PHE A 98 5.82 -15.40 5.72
N LYS A 99 5.89 -16.58 6.36
CA LYS A 99 4.99 -16.95 7.46
C LYS A 99 5.19 -16.05 8.68
N GLU A 100 6.42 -15.71 9.01
CA GLU A 100 6.74 -14.81 10.12
C GLU A 100 6.14 -13.43 9.92
N LEU A 101 6.33 -12.81 8.73
CA LEU A 101 5.71 -11.54 8.37
C LEU A 101 4.18 -11.56 8.54
N MET A 102 3.53 -12.63 8.08
CA MET A 102 2.08 -12.82 8.22
C MET A 102 1.63 -12.97 9.68
N ILE A 103 2.40 -13.66 10.52
CA ILE A 103 2.07 -13.83 11.94
C ILE A 103 2.20 -12.50 12.69
N GLN A 104 3.31 -11.78 12.48
CA GLN A 104 3.53 -10.47 13.09
C GLN A 104 2.44 -9.48 12.69
N GLY A 105 2.03 -9.47 11.42
CA GLY A 105 0.92 -8.65 10.94
C GLY A 105 -0.40 -9.00 11.62
N ARG A 106 -0.69 -10.29 11.83
CA ARG A 106 -1.89 -10.71 12.56
C ARG A 106 -1.85 -10.25 14.01
N GLU A 107 -0.73 -10.46 14.70
CA GLU A 107 -0.55 -10.08 16.11
C GLU A 107 -0.75 -8.57 16.30
N TYR A 108 -0.23 -7.75 15.39
CA TYR A 108 -0.44 -6.30 15.40
C TYR A 108 -1.92 -5.88 15.33
N PHE A 109 -2.75 -6.60 14.57
CA PHE A 109 -4.19 -6.29 14.45
C PHE A 109 -5.05 -6.87 15.57
N GLU A 110 -4.48 -7.71 16.45
CA GLU A 110 -5.18 -8.31 17.60
C GLU A 110 -4.99 -7.50 18.91
N GLU A 111 -4.15 -6.46 18.89
CA GLU A 111 -4.00 -5.46 19.97
C GLU A 111 -5.22 -4.51 20.08
#